data_AF-A0A552UGG1-F1
#
_entry.id   AF-A0A552UGG1-F1
#
_cell.length_a   1.000
_cell.length_b   1.000
_cell.length_c   1.000
_cell.angle_alpha   90.00
_cell.angle_beta   90.00
_cell.angle_gamma   90.00
#
_symmetry.space_group_name_H-M   'P 1'
#
loop_
_entity.id
_entity.type
_entity.pdbx_description
1 polymer ?
#
loop_
_entity_poly.entity_id
_entity_poly.type
_entity_poly.pdbx_seq_one_letter_code
_entity_poly.pdbx_strand_id
1 'polypeptide(L)'
;MPKPEKLDLAELSSLIDKSLPKAPKKVRDPQAFAKSIEISVPKAAKLDGRATASLAAAIRAQIAPCWNPPIGGSDVKKMTVVLAIQLTRDGRVVGQPTVVSQTGATGGNAGYAKAFADTAVRAVLRCAPLKLPADMYDAWKAFELNFDPSEMT
;
A
#
# COMPACT_ATOMS: atom_id res chain seq x y z
N MET A 1 -18.87 21.39 58.64
CA MET A 1 -18.91 20.34 57.61
C MET A 1 -20.17 20.50 56.79
N PRO A 2 -20.08 20.86 55.50
CA PRO A 2 -21.19 20.71 54.55
C PRO A 2 -20.93 19.55 53.58
N LYS A 3 -22.03 18.88 53.23
CA LYS A 3 -22.16 17.61 52.50
C LYS A 3 -22.08 17.86 50.99
N PRO A 4 -21.43 17.00 50.18
CA PRO A 4 -21.45 17.17 48.72
C PRO A 4 -22.80 16.74 48.13
N GLU A 5 -23.38 17.67 47.39
CA GLU A 5 -24.59 17.56 46.57
C GLU A 5 -24.31 16.66 45.35
N LYS A 6 -25.31 15.88 44.93
CA LYS A 6 -25.17 14.85 43.90
C LYS A 6 -25.16 15.51 42.52
N LEU A 7 -24.21 15.12 41.65
CA LEU A 7 -24.26 15.46 40.23
C LEU A 7 -25.40 14.68 39.56
N ASP A 8 -26.45 15.39 39.14
CA ASP A 8 -27.58 14.82 38.40
C ASP A 8 -27.20 14.57 36.93
N LEU A 9 -26.97 13.30 36.60
CA LEU A 9 -26.58 12.82 35.27
C LEU A 9 -27.70 12.93 34.22
N ALA A 10 -28.90 13.36 34.61
CA ALA A 10 -30.06 13.51 33.71
C ALA A 10 -29.97 14.77 32.82
N GLU A 11 -29.19 15.78 33.21
CA GLU A 11 -29.01 16.99 32.39
C GLU A 11 -28.04 16.78 31.21
N LEU A 12 -27.13 15.81 31.28
CA LEU A 12 -26.17 15.55 30.19
C LEU A 12 -26.82 14.89 28.97
N SER A 13 -27.95 14.19 29.15
CA SER A 13 -28.65 13.51 28.05
C SER A 13 -29.45 14.45 27.13
N SER A 14 -29.77 15.67 27.57
CA SER A 14 -30.58 16.61 26.77
C SER A 14 -29.76 17.47 25.79
N LEU A 15 -28.43 17.49 25.93
CA LEU A 15 -27.52 18.30 25.11
C LEU A 15 -26.99 17.59 23.86
N ILE A 16 -27.25 16.28 23.69
CA ILE A 16 -26.75 15.50 22.56
C ILE A 16 -27.79 15.42 21.43
N ASP A 17 -29.08 15.66 21.70
CA ASP A 17 -30.16 15.38 20.74
C ASP A 17 -30.42 16.51 19.71
N LYS A 18 -29.62 17.60 19.70
CA LYS A 18 -29.99 18.81 18.95
C LYS A 18 -29.03 19.30 17.87
N SER A 19 -28.30 18.41 17.17
CA SER A 19 -27.74 18.77 15.86
C SER A 19 -27.28 17.58 15.02
N LEU A 20 -28.15 17.06 14.15
CA LEU A 20 -27.78 16.56 12.81
C LEU A 20 -28.99 16.67 11.86
N PRO A 21 -28.85 17.28 10.66
CA PRO A 21 -29.90 17.25 9.64
C PRO A 21 -30.01 15.87 8.96
N LYS A 22 -31.24 15.41 8.73
CA LYS A 22 -31.58 14.19 7.99
C LYS A 22 -31.17 14.32 6.51
N ALA A 23 -30.12 13.61 6.10
CA ALA A 23 -29.82 13.36 4.69
C ALA A 23 -30.70 12.21 4.15
N PRO A 24 -31.24 12.32 2.92
CA PRO A 24 -32.08 11.28 2.34
C PRO A 24 -31.25 10.04 1.96
N LYS A 25 -31.69 8.87 2.42
CA LYS A 25 -31.13 7.56 2.05
C LYS A 25 -31.49 7.23 0.60
N LYS A 26 -30.61 7.55 -0.35
CA LYS A 26 -30.62 6.87 -1.65
C LYS A 26 -29.82 5.58 -1.50
N VAL A 27 -30.53 4.49 -1.23
CA VAL A 27 -29.95 3.13 -1.21
C VAL A 27 -29.39 2.89 -2.60
N ARG A 28 -28.07 2.88 -2.74
CA ARG A 28 -27.39 2.43 -3.95
C ARG A 28 -27.69 0.95 -4.10
N ASP A 29 -28.40 0.62 -5.19
CA ASP A 29 -28.83 -0.72 -5.52
C ASP A 29 -27.65 -1.72 -5.46
N PRO A 30 -27.64 -2.67 -4.51
CA PRO A 30 -26.53 -3.63 -4.37
C PRO A 30 -26.34 -4.50 -5.62
N GLN A 31 -27.41 -4.65 -6.42
CA GLN A 31 -27.43 -5.44 -7.64
C GLN A 31 -26.65 -4.79 -8.79
N ALA A 32 -26.55 -3.46 -8.81
CA ALA A 32 -25.77 -2.73 -9.82
C ALA A 32 -24.26 -2.82 -9.55
N PHE A 33 -23.85 -2.99 -8.30
CA PHE A 33 -22.44 -3.17 -7.91
C PHE A 33 -21.97 -4.62 -8.05
N ALA A 34 -22.87 -5.59 -7.84
CA ALA A 34 -22.55 -7.00 -8.07
C ALA A 34 -22.25 -7.30 -9.56
N LYS A 35 -23.02 -6.72 -10.49
CA LYS A 35 -22.81 -6.90 -11.93
C LYS A 35 -21.51 -6.29 -12.47
N SER A 36 -20.96 -5.25 -11.84
CA SER A 36 -19.69 -4.65 -12.29
C SER A 36 -18.45 -5.38 -11.75
N ILE A 37 -18.58 -6.21 -10.71
CA ILE A 37 -17.48 -7.01 -10.16
C ILE A 37 -17.32 -8.34 -10.92
N GLU A 38 -18.40 -8.91 -11.47
CA GLU A 38 -18.35 -10.19 -12.19
C GLU A 38 -17.70 -10.10 -13.60
N ILE A 39 -17.54 -8.91 -14.18
CA ILE A 39 -17.14 -8.77 -15.60
C ILE A 39 -15.61 -8.71 -15.81
N SER A 40 -14.80 -8.46 -14.78
CA SER A 40 -13.35 -8.22 -15.00
C SER A 40 -12.37 -8.92 -14.05
N VAL A 41 -12.81 -9.86 -13.20
CA VAL A 41 -11.87 -10.60 -12.33
C VAL A 41 -12.10 -12.10 -12.44
N PRO A 42 -11.14 -12.88 -12.96
CA PRO A 42 -11.25 -14.33 -12.90
C PRO A 42 -11.34 -14.77 -11.43
N LYS A 43 -12.31 -15.64 -11.18
CA LYS A 43 -12.73 -16.23 -9.91
C LYS A 43 -11.58 -17.02 -9.24
N ALA A 44 -10.61 -16.31 -8.66
CA ALA A 44 -9.49 -16.90 -7.92
C ALA A 44 -8.98 -16.06 -6.73
N ALA A 45 -9.69 -15.00 -6.30
CA ALA A 45 -9.24 -14.17 -5.19
C ALA A 45 -10.39 -13.85 -4.20
N LYS A 46 -10.80 -14.86 -3.44
CA LYS A 46 -11.19 -14.62 -2.03
C LYS A 46 -9.92 -14.68 -1.18
N LEU A 47 -8.93 -13.85 -1.50
CA LEU A 47 -7.86 -13.56 -0.57
C LEU A 47 -8.34 -12.35 0.22
N ASP A 48 -8.61 -12.54 1.51
CA ASP A 48 -9.05 -11.47 2.40
C ASP A 48 -8.20 -10.22 2.18
N GLY A 49 -8.80 -9.04 2.01
CA GLY A 49 -8.03 -7.80 1.80
C GLY A 49 -6.99 -7.55 2.89
N ARG A 50 -7.22 -8.09 4.09
CA ARG A 50 -6.27 -8.13 5.21
C ARG A 50 -5.05 -9.02 4.94
N ALA A 51 -5.24 -10.17 4.30
CA ALA A 51 -4.16 -11.06 3.89
C ALA A 51 -3.28 -10.40 2.83
N THR A 52 -3.88 -9.75 1.83
CA THR A 52 -3.15 -8.99 0.80
C THR A 52 -2.35 -7.83 1.40
N ALA A 53 -2.92 -7.08 2.34
CA ALA A 53 -2.21 -6.00 3.04
C ALA A 53 -1.03 -6.53 3.87
N SER A 54 -1.22 -7.64 4.58
CA SER A 54 -0.17 -8.29 5.38
C SER A 54 0.97 -8.80 4.50
N LEU A 55 0.63 -9.38 3.33
CA LEU A 55 1.58 -9.84 2.34
C LEU A 55 2.40 -8.69 1.75
N ALA A 56 1.75 -7.59 1.36
CA ALA A 56 2.44 -6.41 0.86
C ALA A 56 3.39 -5.82 1.93
N ALA A 57 2.96 -5.77 3.19
CA ALA A 57 3.81 -5.34 4.30
C ALA A 57 5.01 -6.29 4.50
N ALA A 58 4.81 -7.61 4.42
CA ALA A 58 5.87 -8.60 4.55
C ALA A 58 6.90 -8.51 3.40
N ILE A 59 6.45 -8.26 2.17
CA ILE A 59 7.31 -8.02 1.02
C ILE A 59 8.14 -6.75 1.23
N ARG A 60 7.50 -5.64 1.62
CA ARG A 60 8.20 -4.38 1.90
C ARG A 60 9.23 -4.53 3.01
N ALA A 61 8.87 -5.17 4.12
CA ALA A 61 9.77 -5.37 5.25
C ALA A 61 11.03 -6.17 4.87
N GLN A 62 10.92 -7.07 3.89
CA GLN A 62 12.07 -7.82 3.39
C GLN A 62 12.92 -7.00 2.42
N ILE A 63 12.32 -6.19 1.55
CA ILE A 63 13.06 -5.45 0.50
C ILE A 63 13.64 -4.12 1.00
N ALA A 64 12.92 -3.41 1.87
CA ALA A 64 13.33 -2.12 2.43
C ALA A 64 14.77 -2.09 2.96
N PRO A 65 15.26 -3.06 3.77
CA PRO A 65 16.65 -3.03 4.26
C PRO A 65 17.70 -3.19 3.17
N CYS A 66 17.36 -3.73 1.99
CA CYS A 66 18.27 -3.80 0.86
C CYS A 66 18.28 -2.54 0.01
N TRP A 67 17.30 -1.65 0.17
CA TRP A 67 17.19 -0.46 -0.63
C TRP A 67 18.06 0.67 -0.07
N ASN A 68 18.92 1.20 -0.92
CA ASN A 68 19.78 2.33 -0.60
C ASN A 68 19.61 3.38 -1.70
N PRO A 69 18.60 4.28 -1.58
CA PRO A 69 18.40 5.33 -2.55
C PRO A 69 19.56 6.34 -2.50
N PRO A 70 19.91 6.98 -3.63
CA PRO A 70 20.92 8.04 -3.63
C PRO A 70 20.48 9.17 -2.69
N ILE A 71 21.39 9.62 -1.83
CA ILE A 71 21.19 10.78 -0.96
C ILE A 71 21.63 12.05 -1.69
N GLY A 72 20.79 13.07 -1.68
CA GLY A 72 21.10 14.38 -2.24
C GLY A 72 20.37 14.67 -3.56
N GLY A 73 19.46 15.64 -3.49
CA GLY A 73 18.66 16.14 -4.60
C GLY A 73 17.46 16.90 -4.04
N SER A 74 17.21 18.12 -4.50
CA SER A 74 16.12 18.95 -3.96
C SER A 74 14.72 18.33 -4.13
N ASP A 75 14.60 17.28 -4.96
CA ASP A 75 13.36 16.58 -5.28
C ASP A 75 13.32 15.13 -4.78
N VAL A 76 14.26 14.66 -3.95
CA VAL A 76 14.29 13.25 -3.46
C VAL A 76 12.94 12.83 -2.86
N LYS A 77 12.26 13.73 -2.13
CA LYS A 77 10.97 13.46 -1.49
C LYS A 77 9.80 13.29 -2.47
N LYS A 78 9.96 13.69 -3.74
CA LYS A 78 8.95 13.56 -4.80
C LYS A 78 9.29 12.42 -5.75
N MET A 79 10.42 11.75 -5.54
CA MET A 79 10.90 10.69 -6.42
C MET A 79 10.36 9.35 -5.93
N THR A 80 9.50 8.75 -6.75
CA THR A 80 9.08 7.37 -6.54
C THR A 80 9.32 6.55 -7.80
N VAL A 81 9.56 5.25 -7.64
CA VAL A 81 9.66 4.31 -8.76
C VAL A 81 8.81 3.09 -8.47
N VAL A 82 7.95 2.73 -9.41
CA VAL A 82 7.15 1.50 -9.35
C VAL A 82 7.82 0.45 -10.21
N LEU A 83 8.18 -0.67 -9.60
CA LEU A 83 8.73 -1.83 -10.30
C LEU A 83 7.70 -2.94 -10.40
N ALA A 84 7.57 -3.55 -11.58
CA ALA A 84 6.94 -4.84 -11.74
C ALA A 84 7.96 -5.95 -11.48
N ILE A 85 7.63 -6.82 -10.53
CA ILE A 85 8.50 -7.88 -10.04
C ILE A 85 7.79 -9.21 -10.24
N GLN A 86 8.51 -10.19 -10.76
CA GLN A 86 8.04 -11.57 -10.87
C GLN A 86 8.94 -12.47 -10.02
N LEU A 87 8.33 -13.39 -9.28
CA LEU A 87 9.03 -14.30 -8.38
C LEU A 87 8.68 -15.75 -8.70
N THR A 88 9.63 -16.65 -8.47
CA THR A 88 9.36 -18.09 -8.41
C THR A 88 8.68 -18.44 -7.10
N ARG A 89 8.12 -19.65 -7.01
CA ARG A 89 7.51 -20.14 -5.76
C ARG A 89 8.48 -20.24 -4.58
N ASP A 90 9.78 -20.29 -4.87
CA ASP A 90 10.86 -20.26 -3.87
C ASP A 90 11.31 -18.83 -3.52
N GLY A 91 10.59 -17.81 -4.02
CA GLY A 91 10.86 -16.40 -3.76
C GLY A 91 12.02 -15.79 -4.52
N ARG A 92 12.60 -16.50 -5.50
CA ARG A 92 13.68 -15.97 -6.36
C ARG A 92 13.10 -15.06 -7.43
N VAL A 93 13.83 -14.02 -7.82
CA VAL A 93 13.41 -13.13 -8.90
C VAL A 93 13.50 -13.85 -10.25
N VAL A 94 12.45 -13.72 -11.04
CA VAL A 94 12.38 -14.21 -12.43
C VAL A 94 12.80 -13.06 -13.35
N GLY A 95 13.89 -13.24 -14.08
CA GLY A 95 14.40 -12.21 -15.00
C GLY A 95 14.86 -10.95 -14.26
N GLN A 96 14.57 -9.80 -14.83
CA GLN A 96 14.91 -8.50 -14.26
C GLN A 96 13.63 -7.72 -13.92
N PRO A 97 13.53 -7.10 -12.72
CA PRO A 97 12.45 -6.17 -12.39
C PRO A 97 12.39 -5.04 -13.41
N THR A 98 11.19 -4.72 -13.89
CA THR A 98 10.98 -3.68 -14.89
C THR A 98 10.39 -2.43 -14.26
N VAL A 99 10.83 -1.26 -14.72
CA VAL A 99 10.25 0.02 -14.28
C VAL A 99 8.92 0.20 -15.00
N VAL A 100 7.83 0.28 -14.23
CA VAL A 100 6.48 0.55 -14.73
C VAL A 100 6.24 2.04 -14.80
N SER A 101 6.60 2.75 -13.74
CA SER A 101 6.47 4.21 -13.69
C SER A 101 7.52 4.82 -12.78
N GLN A 102 7.83 6.08 -13.03
CA GLN A 102 8.71 6.89 -12.21
C GLN A 102 8.16 8.31 -12.11
N THR A 103 8.15 8.86 -10.90
CA THR A 103 7.72 10.25 -10.64
C THR A 103 8.92 11.10 -10.19
N GLY A 104 8.78 12.42 -10.28
CA GLY A 104 9.83 13.38 -9.90
C GLY A 104 11.00 13.51 -10.88
N ALA A 105 11.05 12.67 -11.92
CA ALA A 105 12.04 12.77 -12.99
C ALA A 105 11.77 14.02 -13.85
N THR A 106 12.82 14.80 -14.10
CA THR A 106 12.85 16.00 -14.92
C THR A 106 14.07 15.97 -15.83
N GLY A 107 14.10 16.80 -16.88
CA GLY A 107 15.28 16.88 -17.76
C GLY A 107 16.57 17.25 -17.02
N GLY A 108 16.48 18.06 -15.97
CA GLY A 108 17.63 18.50 -15.17
C GLY A 108 18.16 17.46 -14.16
N ASN A 109 17.39 16.42 -13.86
CA ASN A 109 17.76 15.38 -12.88
C ASN A 109 17.75 13.95 -13.47
N ALA A 110 17.73 13.79 -14.79
CA ALA A 110 17.57 12.49 -15.45
C ALA A 110 18.62 11.44 -15.02
N GLY A 111 19.88 11.85 -14.80
CA GLY A 111 20.93 10.95 -14.29
C GLY A 111 20.64 10.46 -12.88
N TYR A 112 20.12 11.33 -12.01
CA TYR A 112 19.69 10.97 -10.66
C TYR A 112 18.46 10.04 -10.71
N ALA A 113 17.48 10.33 -11.57
CA ALA A 113 16.29 9.49 -11.75
C ALA A 113 16.66 8.07 -12.19
N LYS A 114 17.57 7.94 -13.16
CA LYS A 114 18.09 6.64 -13.58
C LYS A 114 18.77 5.91 -12.41
N ALA A 115 19.67 6.58 -11.68
CA ALA A 115 20.35 5.97 -10.54
C ALA A 115 19.37 5.50 -9.45
N PHE A 116 18.30 6.25 -9.20
CA PHE A 116 17.24 5.91 -8.26
C PHE A 116 16.48 4.64 -8.68
N ALA A 117 16.09 4.53 -9.95
CA ALA A 117 15.47 3.31 -10.48
C ALA A 117 16.43 2.11 -10.38
N ASP A 118 17.71 2.31 -10.71
CA ASP A 118 18.73 1.27 -10.62
C ASP A 118 18.99 0.80 -9.17
N THR A 119 18.81 1.66 -8.16
CA THR A 119 18.92 1.24 -6.75
C THR A 119 17.74 0.39 -6.32
N ALA A 120 16.52 0.71 -6.79
CA ALA A 120 15.31 -0.08 -6.53
C ALA A 120 15.43 -1.48 -7.15
N VAL A 121 15.87 -1.58 -8.41
CA VAL A 121 16.08 -2.88 -9.08
C VAL A 121 17.12 -3.71 -8.31
N ARG A 122 18.24 -3.10 -7.90
CA ARG A 122 19.26 -3.77 -7.09
C ARG A 122 18.76 -4.22 -5.73
N ALA A 123 17.86 -3.47 -5.09
CA ALA A 123 17.30 -3.83 -3.79
C ALA A 123 16.52 -5.15 -3.86
N VAL A 124 15.66 -5.30 -4.87
CA VAL A 124 14.90 -6.53 -5.10
C VAL A 124 15.84 -7.71 -5.34
N LEU A 125 16.84 -7.54 -6.20
CA LEU A 125 17.79 -8.60 -6.52
C LEU A 125 18.67 -9.00 -5.32
N ARG A 126 19.03 -8.04 -4.46
CA ARG A 126 19.88 -8.28 -3.27
C ARG A 126 19.13 -9.01 -2.17
N CYS A 127 17.85 -8.70 -1.97
CA CYS A 127 17.03 -9.30 -0.93
C CYS A 127 16.36 -10.60 -1.36
N ALA A 128 16.47 -10.99 -2.63
CA ALA A 128 16.04 -12.29 -3.09
C ALA A 128 16.95 -13.42 -2.55
N PRO A 129 16.41 -14.60 -2.22
CA PRO A 129 15.00 -14.99 -2.32
C PRO A 129 14.14 -14.45 -1.16
N LEU A 130 12.93 -14.00 -1.48
CA LEU A 130 11.94 -13.57 -0.48
C LEU A 130 11.27 -14.77 0.21
N LYS A 131 11.05 -14.67 1.51
CA LYS A 131 10.31 -15.66 2.29
C LYS A 131 8.83 -15.28 2.30
N LEU A 132 8.06 -15.90 1.41
CA LEU A 132 6.63 -15.64 1.25
C LEU A 132 5.81 -16.93 1.40
N PRO A 133 4.55 -16.85 1.88
CA PRO A 133 3.70 -18.03 2.05
C PRO A 133 3.36 -18.69 0.71
N ALA A 134 3.78 -19.95 0.53
CA ALA A 134 3.64 -20.69 -0.74
C ALA A 134 2.20 -21.08 -1.11
N ASP A 135 1.30 -21.03 -0.13
CA ASP A 135 -0.16 -21.18 -0.26
C ASP A 135 -0.80 -19.97 -0.94
N MET A 136 -0.19 -18.78 -0.81
CA MET A 136 -0.65 -17.54 -1.45
C MET A 136 0.13 -17.19 -2.72
N TYR A 137 0.82 -18.15 -3.35
CA TYR A 137 1.70 -17.89 -4.50
C TYR A 137 1.02 -17.10 -5.62
N ASP A 138 -0.23 -17.40 -5.95
CA ASP A 138 -0.97 -16.66 -6.99
C ASP A 138 -1.15 -15.16 -6.66
N ALA A 139 -1.10 -14.80 -5.38
CA ALA A 139 -1.21 -13.42 -4.91
C ALA A 139 0.08 -12.61 -5.05
N TRP A 140 1.25 -13.26 -5.08
CA TRP A 140 2.56 -12.59 -5.07
C TRP A 140 3.55 -13.07 -6.15
N LYS A 141 3.19 -14.02 -7.00
CA LYS A 141 4.03 -14.46 -8.14
C LYS A 141 4.41 -13.31 -9.07
N ALA A 142 3.54 -12.30 -9.17
CA ALA A 142 3.79 -11.06 -9.88
C ALA A 142 3.10 -9.91 -9.13
N PHE A 143 3.84 -8.86 -8.81
CA PHE A 143 3.30 -7.69 -8.12
C PHE A 143 4.07 -6.44 -8.51
N GLU A 144 3.46 -5.30 -8.25
CA GLU A 144 4.11 -4.00 -8.36
C GLU A 144 4.49 -3.49 -6.98
N LEU A 145 5.71 -2.95 -6.87
CA LEU A 145 6.19 -2.36 -5.64
C LEU A 145 6.63 -0.91 -5.89
N ASN A 146 6.03 0.00 -5.13
CA ASN A 146 6.43 1.39 -5.11
C ASN A 146 7.59 1.59 -4.13
N PHE A 147 8.69 2.11 -4.64
CA PHE A 147 9.85 2.53 -3.88
C PHE A 147 9.76 4.04 -3.64
N ASP A 148 9.36 4.39 -2.43
CA ASP A 148 9.25 5.76 -1.93
C ASP A 148 10.19 5.91 -0.72
N PRO A 149 11.12 6.87 -0.71
CA PRO A 149 12.03 7.11 0.41
C PRO A 149 11.27 7.32 1.72
N SER A 150 10.11 7.98 1.69
CA SER A 150 9.32 8.27 2.88
C SER A 150 8.70 7.03 3.54
N GLU A 151 8.57 5.93 2.77
CA GLU A 151 7.90 4.69 3.20
C GLU A 151 8.88 3.52 3.41
N MET A 152 10.13 3.63 2.92
CA MET A 152 11.09 2.52 2.90
C MET A 152 12.47 2.82 3.52
N THR A 153 12.74 4.07 3.92
CA THR A 153 13.95 4.43 4.71
C THR A 153 13.57 4.93 6.08
#